data_AF-A0A0H3H461-F1
#
_entry.id   AF-A0A0H3H461-F1
#
_cell.length_a   1.000
_cell.length_b   1.000
_cell.length_c   1.000
_cell.angle_alpha   90.00
_cell.angle_beta   90.00
_cell.angle_gamma   90.00
#
_symmetry.space_group_name_H-M   'P 1'
#
loop_
_entity.id
_entity.type
_entity.pdbx_description
1 polymer ?
#
loop_
_entity_poly.entity_id
_entity_poly.type
_entity_poly.pdbx_seq_one_letter_code
_entity_poly.pdbx_strand_id
1 'polypeptide(L)'
;MTVDFGSFMSGEFKNKGQMPTGYTPKTITVPIKCNGMDANASLTLRFQAEASTDEPAAIKTSNDDVGVQITDDSGKVIEPNSGLIPFQLDDNMQATVTFHAAPISTTGNAPAEGTFSATAYIRVDFA
;
A
#
# COMPACT_ATOMS: atom_id res chain seq x y z
N MET A 1 7.38 3.61 9.44
CA MET A 1 7.40 4.66 8.40
C MET A 1 6.06 5.36 8.40
N THR A 2 5.99 6.61 7.95
CA THR A 2 4.74 7.36 7.82
C THR A 2 4.63 7.85 6.39
N VAL A 3 3.45 7.67 5.78
CA VAL A 3 3.14 8.18 4.44
C VAL A 3 2.10 9.27 4.60
N ASP A 4 2.47 10.50 4.23
CA ASP A 4 1.55 11.64 4.22
C ASP A 4 0.97 11.80 2.80
N PHE A 5 -0.35 11.62 2.69
CA PHE A 5 -1.08 11.78 1.44
C PHE A 5 -1.47 13.23 1.15
N GLY A 6 -1.35 14.13 2.14
CA GLY A 6 -1.74 15.53 2.04
C GLY A 6 -3.21 15.76 2.36
N SER A 7 -3.75 16.86 1.84
CA SER A 7 -5.14 17.27 2.05
C SER A 7 -5.93 17.22 0.76
N PHE A 8 -7.22 16.96 0.88
CA PHE A 8 -8.13 16.71 -0.24
C PHE A 8 -9.44 17.47 -0.03
N MET A 9 -10.07 17.88 -1.13
CA MET A 9 -11.48 18.26 -1.09
C MET A 9 -12.32 16.98 -1.17
N SER A 10 -13.35 16.86 -0.33
CA SER A 10 -14.22 15.68 -0.31
C SER A 10 -14.78 15.34 -1.71
N GLY A 11 -15.13 16.36 -2.51
CA GLY A 11 -15.60 16.20 -3.89
C GLY A 11 -14.58 15.71 -4.92
N GLU A 12 -13.30 15.54 -4.55
CA GLU A 12 -12.28 14.92 -5.40
C GLU A 12 -12.41 13.39 -5.43
N PHE A 13 -12.96 12.79 -4.37
CA PHE A 13 -13.34 11.39 -4.29
C PHE A 13 -14.73 11.23 -4.93
N LYS A 14 -14.81 10.53 -6.07
CA LYS A 14 -16.04 10.45 -6.86
C LYS A 14 -16.50 9.02 -7.12
N ASN A 15 -15.60 8.22 -7.67
CA ASN A 15 -15.93 6.88 -8.10
C ASN A 15 -15.24 5.87 -7.19
N LYS A 16 -15.99 4.86 -6.77
CA LYS A 16 -15.45 3.70 -6.07
C LYS A 16 -14.26 3.09 -6.81
N GLY A 17 -13.22 2.72 -6.08
CA GLY A 17 -11.99 2.15 -6.61
C GLY A 17 -11.04 3.16 -7.26
N GLN A 18 -11.36 4.46 -7.26
CA GLN A 18 -10.53 5.49 -7.89
C GLN A 18 -9.88 6.42 -6.87
N MET A 19 -8.69 6.90 -7.23
CA MET A 19 -8.00 7.96 -6.51
C MET A 19 -8.76 9.30 -6.61
N PRO A 20 -8.49 10.24 -5.69
CA PRO A 20 -8.93 11.62 -5.84
C PRO A 20 -8.51 12.21 -7.19
N THR A 21 -9.38 13.03 -7.77
CA THR A 21 -9.13 13.67 -9.06
C THR A 21 -7.79 14.44 -9.04
N GLY A 22 -6.87 14.12 -9.96
CA GLY A 22 -5.57 14.79 -10.07
C GLY A 22 -4.50 14.31 -9.07
N TYR A 23 -4.80 13.32 -8.23
CA TYR A 23 -3.83 12.79 -7.28
C TYR A 23 -2.78 11.90 -7.95
N THR A 24 -1.53 12.01 -7.49
CA THR A 24 -0.42 11.14 -7.89
C THR A 24 -0.03 10.24 -6.73
N PRO A 25 0.00 8.90 -6.91
CA PRO A 25 0.45 7.96 -5.88
C PRO A 25 1.79 8.33 -5.26
N LYS A 26 1.96 8.07 -3.96
CA LYS A 26 3.25 8.20 -3.29
C LYS A 26 4.09 6.98 -3.62
N THR A 27 5.30 7.21 -4.12
CA THR A 27 6.31 6.17 -4.28
C THR A 27 7.04 5.95 -2.97
N ILE A 28 7.06 4.71 -2.49
CA ILE A 28 7.74 4.30 -1.26
C ILE A 28 8.81 3.28 -1.61
N THR A 29 9.99 3.48 -1.04
CA THR A 29 11.16 2.63 -1.27
C THR A 29 11.66 2.13 0.08
N VAL A 30 11.69 0.80 0.24
CA VAL A 30 12.06 0.15 1.50
C VAL A 30 13.36 -0.63 1.29
N PRO A 31 14.48 -0.19 1.88
CA PRO A 31 15.71 -0.97 1.88
C PRO A 31 15.56 -2.16 2.85
N ILE A 32 15.90 -3.34 2.37
CA ILE A 32 15.90 -4.58 3.13
C ILE A 32 17.34 -5.09 3.18
N LYS A 33 17.83 -5.36 4.39
CA LYS A 33 19.12 -6.01 4.60
C LYS A 33 18.92 -7.19 5.54
N CYS A 34 19.32 -8.35 5.07
CA CYS A 34 19.27 -9.58 5.84
C CYS A 34 20.67 -10.00 6.30
N ASN A 35 20.75 -10.78 7.38
CA ASN A 35 21.99 -11.33 7.90
C ASN A 35 21.82 -12.84 8.11
N GLY A 36 22.84 -13.62 7.77
CA GLY A 36 22.87 -15.06 8.09
C GLY A 36 21.96 -15.93 7.23
N MET A 37 21.72 -15.54 5.98
CA MET A 37 20.96 -16.31 4.99
C MET A 37 21.72 -16.37 3.66
N ASP A 38 21.27 -17.23 2.74
CA ASP A 38 21.89 -17.36 1.43
C ASP A 38 21.82 -16.05 0.64
N ALA A 39 22.95 -15.68 0.03
CA ALA A 39 22.97 -14.64 -0.98
C ALA A 39 22.04 -15.04 -2.13
N ASN A 40 21.40 -14.05 -2.77
CA ASN A 40 20.45 -14.30 -3.87
C ASN A 40 19.17 -15.08 -3.49
N ALA A 41 18.84 -15.17 -2.20
CA ALA A 41 17.57 -15.77 -1.77
C ALA A 41 16.35 -14.99 -2.31
N SER A 42 15.34 -15.75 -2.75
CA SER A 42 14.05 -15.21 -3.17
C SER A 42 13.12 -15.05 -1.96
N LEU A 43 12.58 -13.86 -1.80
CA LEU A 43 11.70 -13.48 -0.70
C LEU A 43 10.43 -12.85 -1.25
N THR A 44 9.42 -12.75 -0.39
CA THR A 44 8.19 -12.02 -0.68
C THR A 44 7.92 -10.98 0.39
N LEU A 45 7.41 -9.84 -0.03
CA LEU A 45 6.89 -8.80 0.84
C LEU A 45 5.36 -8.84 0.80
N ARG A 46 4.74 -8.73 1.98
CA ARG A 46 3.29 -8.65 2.15
C ARG A 46 2.92 -7.52 3.09
N PHE A 47 1.78 -6.89 2.84
CA PHE A 47 1.15 -5.94 3.76
C PHE A 47 0.12 -6.66 4.62
N GLN A 48 0.29 -6.63 5.94
CA GLN A 48 -0.71 -7.09 6.90
C GLN A 48 -1.47 -5.89 7.45
N ALA A 49 -2.76 -5.82 7.15
CA ALA A 49 -3.63 -4.71 7.57
C ALA A 49 -5.10 -5.17 7.56
N GLU A 50 -5.98 -4.41 8.19
CA GLU A 50 -7.41 -4.60 8.03
C GLU A 50 -7.82 -4.16 6.62
N ALA A 51 -8.55 -5.00 5.89
CA ALA A 51 -9.08 -4.65 4.57
C ALA A 51 -10.34 -3.79 4.71
N SER A 52 -10.56 -2.86 3.79
CA SER A 52 -11.81 -2.09 3.73
C SER A 52 -12.97 -3.05 3.46
N THR A 53 -14.10 -2.84 4.15
CA THR A 53 -15.31 -3.63 3.95
C THR A 53 -15.90 -3.42 2.55
N ASP A 54 -15.90 -2.18 2.07
CA ASP A 54 -16.49 -1.83 0.78
C ASP A 54 -15.54 -2.07 -0.39
N GLU A 55 -14.22 -1.95 -0.19
CA GLU A 55 -13.21 -2.22 -1.23
C GLU A 55 -12.08 -3.11 -0.67
N PRO A 56 -12.26 -4.45 -0.62
CA PRO A 56 -11.33 -5.36 0.07
C PRO A 56 -9.90 -5.36 -0.46
N ALA A 57 -9.67 -4.86 -1.68
CA ALA A 57 -8.34 -4.68 -2.24
C ALA A 57 -7.57 -3.48 -1.64
N ALA A 58 -8.21 -2.65 -0.81
CA ALA A 58 -7.60 -1.53 -0.12
C ALA A 58 -7.54 -1.75 1.39
N ILE A 59 -6.54 -1.12 2.02
CA ILE A 59 -6.38 -1.05 3.47
C ILE A 59 -7.46 -0.11 4.02
N LYS A 60 -8.15 -0.56 5.08
CA LYS A 60 -9.15 0.23 5.81
C LYS A 60 -8.50 1.44 6.47
N THR A 61 -9.17 2.59 6.39
CA THR A 61 -8.80 3.78 7.15
C THR A 61 -9.83 4.06 8.25
N SER A 62 -9.58 5.08 9.06
CA SER A 62 -10.56 5.60 10.03
C SER A 62 -11.77 6.31 9.39
N ASN A 63 -11.83 6.44 8.06
CA ASN A 63 -12.97 6.94 7.30
C ASN A 63 -13.42 5.85 6.32
N ASP A 64 -14.65 5.34 6.47
CA ASP A 64 -15.12 4.17 5.72
C ASP A 64 -15.26 4.44 4.21
N ASP A 65 -15.35 5.70 3.77
CA ASP A 65 -15.39 6.12 2.36
C ASP A 65 -13.98 6.27 1.73
N VAL A 66 -12.92 6.14 2.53
CA VAL A 66 -11.52 6.26 2.09
C VAL A 66 -10.73 5.00 2.45
N GLY A 67 -10.10 4.40 1.45
CA GLY A 67 -9.17 3.29 1.59
C GLY A 67 -7.77 3.69 1.15
N VAL A 68 -6.75 2.94 1.55
CA VAL A 68 -5.39 3.08 0.97
C VAL A 68 -5.12 1.89 0.07
N GLN A 69 -4.97 2.15 -1.22
CA GLN A 69 -4.57 1.14 -2.19
C GLN A 69 -3.05 1.09 -2.30
N ILE A 70 -2.50 -0.11 -2.32
CA ILE A 70 -1.08 -0.36 -2.59
C ILE A 70 -0.94 -1.00 -3.97
N THR A 71 0.03 -0.55 -4.76
CA THR A 71 0.43 -1.21 -6.00
C THR A 71 1.92 -1.48 -6.00
N ASP A 72 2.36 -2.54 -6.68
CA ASP A 72 3.78 -2.69 -7.00
C ASP A 72 4.23 -1.71 -8.10
N ASP A 73 5.52 -1.75 -8.44
CA ASP A 73 6.16 -0.89 -9.44
C ASP A 73 5.60 -1.07 -10.86
N SER A 74 4.94 -2.21 -11.13
CA SER A 74 4.25 -2.46 -12.41
C SER A 74 2.83 -1.89 -12.44
N GLY A 75 2.34 -1.35 -11.32
CA GLY A 75 0.98 -0.88 -11.15
C GLY A 75 -0.02 -1.98 -10.77
N LYS A 76 0.43 -3.20 -10.47
CA LYS A 76 -0.45 -4.27 -10.01
C LYS A 76 -0.88 -4.01 -8.57
N VAL A 77 -2.18 -4.14 -8.30
CA VAL A 77 -2.76 -3.99 -6.96
C VAL A 77 -2.29 -5.11 -6.04
N ILE A 78 -1.88 -4.74 -4.83
CA ILE A 78 -1.42 -5.66 -3.77
C ILE A 78 -2.45 -5.63 -2.64
N GLU A 79 -3.28 -6.67 -2.62
CA GLU A 79 -4.33 -6.81 -1.61
C GLU A 79 -3.75 -7.02 -0.19
N PRO A 80 -4.39 -6.47 0.85
CA PRO A 80 -4.00 -6.71 2.24
C PRO A 80 -4.07 -8.21 2.59
N ASN A 81 -3.07 -8.72 3.29
CA ASN A 81 -2.95 -10.09 3.82
C ASN A 81 -2.77 -11.22 2.79
N SER A 82 -3.15 -11.03 1.53
CA SER A 82 -3.06 -12.03 0.44
C SER A 82 -2.04 -11.66 -0.64
N GLY A 83 -1.87 -10.36 -0.94
CA GLY A 83 -0.99 -9.87 -1.99
C GLY A 83 0.49 -10.03 -1.64
N LEU A 84 1.29 -10.41 -2.64
CA LEU A 84 2.73 -10.63 -2.51
C LEU A 84 3.50 -9.81 -3.56
N ILE A 85 4.57 -9.15 -3.11
CA ILE A 85 5.59 -8.53 -3.96
C ILE A 85 6.85 -9.39 -3.87
N PRO A 86 7.21 -10.16 -4.91
CA PRO A 86 8.45 -10.93 -4.92
C PRO A 86 9.65 -10.00 -5.08
N PHE A 87 10.74 -10.31 -4.39
CA PHE A 87 12.03 -9.64 -4.57
C PHE A 87 13.17 -10.62 -4.29
N GLN A 88 14.36 -10.31 -4.80
CA GLN A 88 15.54 -11.12 -4.60
C GLN A 88 16.62 -10.29 -3.90
N LEU A 89 17.34 -10.92 -2.98
CA LEU A 89 18.54 -10.32 -2.40
C LEU A 89 19.67 -10.27 -3.42
N ASP A 90 20.58 -9.32 -3.28
CA ASP A 90 21.85 -9.30 -4.01
C ASP A 90 22.92 -10.14 -3.30
N ASP A 91 24.15 -10.14 -3.83
CA ASP A 91 25.32 -10.80 -3.25
C ASP A 91 25.70 -10.28 -1.86
N ASN A 92 25.22 -9.10 -1.48
CA ASN A 92 25.42 -8.49 -0.18
C ASN A 92 24.24 -8.71 0.79
N MET A 93 23.30 -9.61 0.45
CA MET A 93 22.06 -9.87 1.19
C MET A 93 21.17 -8.62 1.33
N GLN A 94 21.19 -7.75 0.32
CA GLN A 94 20.42 -6.51 0.29
C GLN A 94 19.42 -6.51 -0.87
N ALA A 95 18.29 -5.86 -0.65
CA ALA A 95 17.33 -5.56 -1.71
C ALA A 95 16.66 -4.22 -1.44
N THR A 96 16.08 -3.64 -2.47
CA THR A 96 15.23 -2.47 -2.37
C THR A 96 13.90 -2.78 -3.00
N VAL A 97 12.83 -2.72 -2.21
CA VAL A 97 11.47 -2.93 -2.71
C VAL A 97 10.79 -1.57 -2.88
N THR A 98 10.29 -1.31 -4.09
CA THR A 98 9.51 -0.12 -4.42
C THR A 98 8.04 -0.49 -4.61
N PHE A 99 7.15 0.31 -4.05
CA PHE A 99 5.71 0.21 -4.23
C PHE A 99 5.09 1.60 -4.17
N HIS A 100 3.83 1.71 -4.57
CA HIS A 100 3.08 2.95 -4.52
C HIS A 100 1.90 2.83 -3.56
N ALA A 101 1.55 3.95 -2.93
CA ALA A 101 0.37 4.05 -2.08
C ALA A 101 -0.46 5.27 -2.47
N ALA A 102 -1.78 5.10 -2.55
CA ALA A 102 -2.70 6.18 -2.80
C ALA A 102 -3.98 6.02 -1.97
N PRO A 103 -4.59 7.12 -1.49
CA PRO A 103 -5.97 7.05 -1.03
C PRO A 103 -6.88 6.82 -2.24
N ILE A 104 -7.94 6.03 -2.03
CA ILE A 104 -8.99 5.78 -3.01
C ILE A 104 -10.36 5.92 -2.34
N SER A 105 -11.39 6.20 -3.14
CA SER A 105 -12.77 6.08 -2.65
C SER A 105 -13.16 4.60 -2.59
N THR A 106 -13.63 4.14 -1.43
CA THR A 106 -14.05 2.74 -1.21
C THR A 106 -15.54 2.52 -1.51
N THR A 107 -16.35 3.57 -1.40
CA THR A 107 -17.81 3.51 -1.55
C THR A 107 -18.31 4.28 -2.78
N GLY A 108 -17.56 5.27 -3.26
CA GLY A 108 -18.01 6.27 -4.23
C GLY A 108 -18.77 7.45 -3.62
N ASN A 109 -18.95 7.47 -2.29
CA ASN A 109 -19.52 8.61 -1.60
C ASN A 109 -18.44 9.68 -1.34
N ALA A 110 -18.90 10.91 -1.16
CA ALA A 110 -18.08 12.00 -0.67
C ALA A 110 -17.69 11.72 0.80
N PRO A 111 -16.40 11.59 1.14
CA PRO A 111 -15.97 11.29 2.51
C PRO A 111 -16.34 12.39 3.49
N ALA A 112 -16.65 12.00 4.73
CA ALA A 112 -16.80 12.96 5.82
C ALA A 112 -15.52 13.79 6.03
N GLU A 113 -15.69 15.08 6.34
CA GLU A 113 -14.58 15.99 6.61
C GLU A 113 -13.80 15.56 7.85
N GLY A 114 -12.47 15.65 7.78
CA GLY A 114 -11.57 15.30 8.89
C GLY A 114 -10.30 14.62 8.43
N THR A 115 -9.47 14.21 9.39
CA THR A 115 -8.27 13.41 9.13
C THR A 115 -8.65 11.93 9.06
N PHE A 116 -8.16 11.23 8.03
CA PHE A 116 -8.18 9.77 7.99
C PHE A 116 -6.79 9.22 8.27
N SER A 117 -6.73 8.03 8.85
CA SER A 117 -5.47 7.32 9.12
C SER A 117 -5.64 5.81 8.94
N ALA A 118 -4.55 5.13 8.64
CA ALA A 118 -4.49 3.67 8.52
C ALA A 118 -3.16 3.15 9.08
N THR A 119 -3.14 1.88 9.48
CA THR A 119 -1.92 1.19 9.90
C THR A 119 -1.79 -0.12 9.13
N ALA A 120 -0.59 -0.38 8.63
CA ALA A 120 -0.25 -1.63 7.97
C ALA A 120 1.16 -2.06 8.40
N TYR A 121 1.38 -3.37 8.47
CA TYR A 121 2.67 -3.97 8.77
C TYR A 121 3.27 -4.55 7.51
N ILE A 122 4.54 -4.27 7.27
CA ILE A 122 5.31 -4.94 6.22
C ILE A 122 5.85 -6.23 6.82
N ARG A 123 5.51 -7.36 6.20
CA ARG A 123 6.04 -8.67 6.54
C ARG A 123 6.84 -9.21 5.38
N VAL A 124 8.03 -9.73 5.69
CA VAL A 124 8.90 -10.42 4.73
C VAL A 124 8.87 -11.90 5.07
N ASP A 125 8.56 -12.73 4.08
CA ASP A 125 8.50 -14.19 4.18
C ASP A 125 9.41 -14.79 3.08
N PHE A 126 9.90 -16.01 3.31
CA PHE A 126 10.58 -16.78 2.24
C PHE A 126 9.58 -17.12 1.13
N ALA A 127 10.03 -17.02 -0.12
CA ALA A 127 9.20 -17.34 -1.30
C ALA A 127 8.99 -18.86 -1.46
#